data_AF-A0AAJ1JFH3-F1
#
_entry.id   AF-A0AAJ1JFH3-F1
#
_cell.length_a   1.000
_cell.length_b   1.000
_cell.length_c   1.000
_cell.angle_alpha   90.00
_cell.angle_beta   90.00
_cell.angle_gamma   90.00
#
_symmetry.space_group_name_H-M   'P 1'
#
loop_
_entity.id
_entity.type
_entity.pdbx_description
1 polymer ?
#
loop_
_entity_poly.entity_id
_entity_poly.type
_entity_poly.pdbx_seq_one_letter_code
_entity_poly.pdbx_strand_id
1 'polypeptide(L)'
;MVMEVINVNYHNQTIGALSFNTERKIGAFEYEPSFLKKGIELSPLKMPLSSTIFRFPELDFNTFKGLPSLIADSLPDDFGNAVIDETIEHVSKWPTLAKEWDVPKSLIDEVNANLRLNI
;
A
#
# COMPACT_ATOMS: atom_id res chain seq x y z
N MET A 1 8.18 19.48 1.79
CA MET A 1 7.47 18.60 2.75
C MET A 1 6.11 18.20 2.19
N VAL A 2 6.06 17.10 1.45
CA VAL A 2 4.80 16.39 1.15
C VAL A 2 4.74 15.25 2.17
N MET A 3 3.75 15.28 3.05
CA MET A 3 3.43 14.16 3.94
C MET A 3 2.15 13.54 3.41
N GLU A 4 2.29 12.45 2.66
CA GLU A 4 1.15 11.59 2.41
C GLU A 4 0.95 10.71 3.64
N VAL A 5 -0.30 10.62 4.07
CA VAL A 5 -0.72 9.83 5.23
C VAL A 5 -1.72 8.80 4.76
N ILE A 6 -1.48 7.55 5.11
CA ILE A 6 -2.40 6.45 4.85
C ILE A 6 -2.90 5.86 6.16
N ASN A 7 -4.15 5.42 6.16
CA ASN A 7 -4.70 4.65 7.26
C ASN A 7 -4.22 3.20 7.14
N VAL A 8 -3.77 2.65 8.26
CA VAL A 8 -3.46 1.22 8.38
C VAL A 8 -4.64 0.54 9.04
N ASN A 9 -5.15 -0.52 8.40
CA ASN A 9 -6.34 -1.24 8.86
C ASN A 9 -6.00 -2.70 9.17
N TYR A 10 -6.60 -3.25 10.22
CA TYR A 10 -6.54 -4.66 10.60
C TYR A 10 -7.97 -5.13 10.91
N HIS A 11 -8.45 -6.18 10.25
CA HIS A 11 -9.84 -6.68 10.36
C HIS A 11 -10.90 -5.57 10.27
N ASN A 12 -10.83 -4.73 9.23
CA ASN A 12 -11.74 -3.61 8.98
C ASN A 12 -11.77 -2.53 10.09
N GLN A 13 -10.77 -2.50 10.96
CA GLN A 13 -10.58 -1.43 11.94
C GLN A 13 -9.32 -0.65 11.65
N THR A 14 -9.40 0.68 11.67
CA THR A 14 -8.20 1.53 11.68
C THR A 14 -7.41 1.31 12.96
N ILE A 15 -6.17 0.85 12.79
CA ILE A 15 -5.24 0.61 13.89
C ILE A 15 -4.31 1.79 14.12
N GLY A 16 -4.16 2.66 13.13
CA GLY A 16 -3.20 3.74 13.16
C GLY A 16 -3.02 4.37 11.78
N ALA A 17 -2.08 5.29 11.72
CA ALA A 17 -1.72 6.00 10.51
C ALA A 17 -0.23 5.85 10.22
N LEU A 18 0.11 5.73 8.93
CA LEU A 18 1.47 5.77 8.43
C LEU A 18 1.64 7.06 7.64
N SER A 19 2.71 7.79 7.94
CA SER A 19 3.16 8.92 7.13
C SER A 19 4.51 8.61 6.50
N PHE A 20 4.78 9.18 5.33
CA PHE A 20 6.10 9.04 4.68
C PHE A 20 6.70 10.39 4.35
N ASN A 21 7.94 10.62 4.81
CA ASN A 21 8.71 11.81 4.44
C ASN A 21 9.56 11.50 3.20
N THR A 22 9.21 12.08 2.06
CA THR A 22 9.91 11.84 0.77
C THR A 22 11.31 12.43 0.70
N GLU A 23 11.59 13.52 1.42
CA GLU A 23 12.92 14.16 1.47
C GLU A 23 13.92 13.29 2.25
N ARG A 24 13.50 12.77 3.40
CA ARG A 24 14.33 11.95 4.30
C ARG A 24 14.22 10.46 4.02
N LYS A 25 13.24 10.04 3.21
CA LYS A 25 12.90 8.65 2.91
C LYS A 25 12.64 7.80 4.17
N ILE A 26 11.93 8.38 5.13
CA ILE A 26 11.61 7.73 6.41
C ILE A 26 10.11 7.76 6.63
N GLY A 27 9.54 6.59 6.88
CA GLY A 27 8.19 6.37 7.33
C GLY A 27 8.05 6.53 8.84
N ALA A 28 6.88 6.96 9.28
CA ALA A 28 6.53 7.08 10.68
C ALA A 28 5.12 6.55 10.91
N PHE A 29 4.95 5.67 11.90
CA PHE A 29 3.67 5.07 12.24
C PHE A 29 3.23 5.50 13.65
N GLU A 30 1.93 5.72 13.81
CA GLU A 30 1.31 5.98 15.12
C GLU A 30 0.04 5.14 15.27
N TYR A 31 -0.15 4.55 16.44
CA TYR A 31 -1.37 3.82 16.78
C TYR A 31 -2.55 4.77 17.00
N GLU A 32 -3.72 4.34 16.54
CA GLU A 32 -4.99 5.00 16.85
C GLU A 32 -5.30 4.82 18.34
N PRO A 33 -5.65 5.90 19.09
CA PRO A 33 -5.93 5.80 20.53
C PRO A 33 -7.03 4.79 20.89
N SER A 34 -8.00 4.58 20.00
CA SER A 34 -9.06 3.58 20.19
C SER A 34 -8.54 2.14 20.09
N PHE A 35 -7.49 1.90 19.30
CA PHE A 35 -6.88 0.58 19.14
C PHE A 35 -6.00 0.20 20.33
N LEU A 36 -5.29 1.16 20.94
CA LEU A 36 -4.48 0.94 22.15
C LEU A 36 -5.27 0.25 23.28
N LYS A 37 -6.55 0.59 23.43
CA LYS A 37 -7.44 0.03 24.46
C LYS A 37 -7.80 -1.44 24.24
N LYS A 38 -7.52 -1.99 23.05
CA LYS A 38 -7.84 -3.38 22.72
C LYS A 38 -6.79 -4.38 23.23
N GLY A 39 -5.58 -3.92 23.56
CA GLY A 39 -4.51 -4.79 24.04
C GLY A 39 -3.96 -5.78 23.02
N ILE A 40 -4.24 -5.59 21.72
CA ILE A 40 -3.73 -6.42 20.63
C ILE A 40 -2.42 -5.82 20.10
N GLU A 41 -1.31 -6.53 20.28
CA GLU A 41 0.01 -6.09 19.83
C GLU A 41 0.39 -6.76 18.50
N LEU A 42 0.42 -6.00 17.40
CA LEU A 42 0.77 -6.55 16.08
C LEU A 42 2.28 -6.77 15.90
N SER A 43 3.11 -5.99 16.59
CA SER A 43 4.56 -6.17 16.60
C SER A 43 5.13 -5.89 18.00
N PRO A 44 4.88 -6.76 19.00
CA PRO A 44 5.19 -6.52 20.41
C PRO A 44 6.65 -6.10 20.67
N LEU A 45 7.59 -6.62 19.88
CA LEU A 45 9.02 -6.42 20.07
C LEU A 45 9.55 -5.11 19.47
N LYS A 46 8.90 -4.58 18.42
CA LYS A 46 9.38 -3.41 17.68
C LYS A 46 8.43 -2.23 17.80
N MET A 47 7.13 -2.50 17.84
CA MET A 47 6.04 -1.53 17.94
C MET A 47 5.04 -2.01 19.00
N PRO A 48 5.42 -2.06 20.30
CA PRO A 48 4.48 -2.36 21.38
C PRO A 48 3.36 -1.30 21.43
N LEU A 49 2.23 -1.62 22.04
CA LEU A 49 1.13 -0.66 22.15
C LEU A 49 1.53 0.56 22.98
N SER A 50 1.66 1.69 22.29
CA SER A 50 2.11 2.96 22.86
C SER A 50 1.56 4.13 22.05
N SER A 51 1.36 5.28 22.69
CA SER A 51 0.99 6.55 22.04
C SER A 51 2.21 7.28 21.45
N THR A 52 3.28 6.56 21.14
CA THR A 52 4.51 7.12 20.56
C THR A 52 4.51 6.94 19.04
N ILE A 53 5.20 7.85 18.35
CA ILE A 53 5.46 7.71 16.92
C ILE A 53 6.65 6.77 16.71
N PHE A 54 6.43 5.67 16.00
CA PHE A 54 7.45 4.68 15.65
C PHE A 54 8.15 5.07 14.35
N ARG A 55 9.49 5.07 14.39
CA ARG A 55 10.38 5.32 13.26
C ARG A 55 11.59 4.41 13.39
N PHE A 56 12.11 3.96 12.26
CA PHE A 56 13.24 3.02 12.22
C PHE A 56 14.27 3.45 11.16
N PRO A 57 14.88 4.65 11.30
CA PRO A 57 15.86 5.15 10.32
C PRO A 57 17.12 4.28 10.19
N GLU A 58 17.37 3.40 11.16
CA GLU A 58 18.49 2.47 11.20
C GLU A 58 18.29 1.20 10.35
N LEU A 59 17.07 0.92 9.90
CA LEU A 59 16.80 -0.24 9.04
C LEU A 59 17.38 -0.04 7.64
N ASP A 60 17.83 -1.14 7.03
CA ASP A 60 18.33 -1.12 5.66
C ASP A 60 17.24 -0.61 4.69
N PHE A 61 17.56 0.45 3.96
CA PHE A 61 16.61 1.09 3.06
C PHE A 61 16.22 0.19 1.89
N ASN A 62 17.15 -0.63 1.36
CA ASN A 62 16.85 -1.47 0.21
C ASN A 62 15.82 -2.55 0.55
N THR A 63 15.84 -3.03 1.80
CA THR A 63 14.94 -4.05 2.33
C THR A 63 13.60 -3.45 2.77
N PHE A 64 13.62 -2.40 3.59
CA PHE A 64 12.40 -1.88 4.24
C PHE A 64 11.80 -0.65 3.54
N LYS A 65 12.49 -0.09 2.55
CA LYS A 65 12.11 1.14 1.83
C LYS A 65 11.80 2.33 2.76
N GLY A 66 12.43 2.36 3.94
CA GLY A 66 12.22 3.37 4.96
C GLY A 66 10.95 3.18 5.81
N LEU A 67 10.24 2.07 5.66
CA LEU A 67 9.02 1.78 6.42
C LEU A 67 9.31 0.99 7.71
N PRO A 68 8.44 1.11 8.73
CA PRO A 68 8.42 0.17 9.84
C PRO A 68 8.28 -1.28 9.38
N SER A 69 8.97 -2.22 10.03
CA SER A 69 9.03 -3.63 9.61
C SER A 69 7.65 -4.28 9.47
N LEU A 70 6.72 -4.01 10.39
CA LEU A 70 5.34 -4.52 10.33
C LEU A 70 4.62 -4.11 9.03
N ILE A 71 4.87 -2.88 8.58
CA ILE A 71 4.23 -2.33 7.39
C ILE A 71 4.92 -2.89 6.13
N ALA A 72 6.25 -2.91 6.12
CA ALA A 72 7.02 -3.43 4.99
C ALA A 72 6.66 -4.89 4.68
N ASP A 73 6.48 -5.72 5.71
CA ASP A 73 6.11 -7.14 5.59
C ASP A 73 4.70 -7.37 5.01
N SER A 74 3.85 -6.34 5.02
CA SER A 74 2.50 -6.39 4.45
C SER A 74 2.46 -5.98 2.97
N LEU A 75 3.57 -5.53 2.39
CA LEU A 75 3.65 -5.05 1.01
C LEU A 75 4.20 -6.13 0.07
N PRO A 76 3.90 -6.06 -1.24
CA PRO A 76 4.50 -6.94 -2.23
C PRO A 76 6.03 -6.84 -2.24
N ASP A 77 6.68 -7.99 -2.33
CA ASP A 77 8.12 -8.10 -2.56
C ASP A 77 8.47 -7.92 -4.05
N ASP A 78 9.73 -8.10 -4.43
CA ASP A 78 10.17 -7.93 -5.83
C ASP A 78 9.38 -8.82 -6.80
N PHE A 79 9.04 -10.05 -6.39
CA PHE A 79 8.22 -10.94 -7.21
C PHE A 79 6.77 -10.45 -7.30
N GLY A 80 6.18 -10.05 -6.17
CA GLY A 80 4.83 -9.49 -6.15
C GLY A 80 4.69 -8.23 -7.00
N ASN A 81 5.69 -7.35 -6.97
CA ASN A 81 5.73 -6.17 -7.84
C ASN A 81 5.83 -6.57 -9.32
N ALA A 82 6.65 -7.56 -9.67
CA ALA A 82 6.74 -8.06 -11.06
C ALA A 82 5.39 -8.59 -11.58
N VAL A 83 4.64 -9.34 -10.76
CA VAL A 83 3.29 -9.82 -11.12
C VAL A 83 2.31 -8.67 -11.32
N ILE A 84 2.37 -7.64 -10.47
CA ILE A 84 1.52 -6.44 -10.59
C ILE A 84 1.85 -5.71 -11.90
N ASP A 85 3.13 -5.47 -12.18
CA ASP A 85 3.59 -4.78 -13.38
C ASP A 85 3.17 -5.52 -14.65
N GLU A 86 3.38 -6.85 -14.70
CA GLU A 86 2.96 -7.69 -15.82
C GLU A 86 1.44 -7.65 -16.01
N THR A 87 0.67 -7.69 -14.92
CA THR A 87 -0.80 -7.60 -14.96
C THR A 87 -1.24 -6.25 -15.52
N ILE A 88 -0.65 -5.14 -15.04
CA ILE A 88 -0.95 -3.79 -15.54
C ILE A 88 -0.64 -3.71 -17.04
N GLU A 89 0.52 -4.21 -17.46
CA GLU A 89 0.91 -4.19 -18.88
C GLU A 89 -0.09 -4.94 -19.75
N HIS A 90 -0.52 -6.15 -19.35
CA HIS A 90 -1.47 -6.95 -20.11
C HIS A 90 -2.86 -6.32 -20.15
N VAL A 91 -3.37 -5.82 -19.02
CA VAL A 91 -4.69 -5.18 -18.97
C VAL A 91 -4.68 -3.88 -19.78
N SER A 92 -3.56 -3.14 -19.84
CA SER A 92 -3.45 -1.92 -20.65
C SER A 92 -3.67 -2.14 -22.15
N LYS A 93 -3.44 -3.37 -22.64
CA LYS A 93 -3.64 -3.76 -24.05
C LYS A 93 -5.10 -4.00 -24.40
N TRP A 94 -5.99 -4.11 -23.40
CA TRP A 94 -7.41 -4.42 -23.60
C TRP A 94 -8.10 -3.51 -24.64
N PRO A 95 -8.00 -2.17 -24.59
CA PRO A 95 -8.72 -1.32 -25.55
C PRO A 95 -8.26 -1.50 -27.00
N THR A 96 -6.99 -1.88 -27.21
CA THR A 96 -6.44 -2.17 -28.54
C THR A 96 -6.94 -3.52 -29.03
N LEU A 97 -6.80 -4.57 -28.21
CA LEU A 97 -7.30 -5.91 -28.54
C LEU A 97 -8.81 -5.89 -28.81
N ALA A 98 -9.60 -5.21 -27.99
CA ALA A 98 -11.03 -5.14 -28.18
C ALA A 98 -11.43 -4.53 -29.54
N LYS A 99 -10.66 -3.56 -30.04
CA LYS A 99 -10.85 -3.00 -31.39
C LYS A 99 -10.44 -3.99 -32.48
N GLU A 100 -9.32 -4.68 -32.31
CA GLU A 100 -8.81 -5.68 -33.27
C GLU A 100 -9.78 -6.85 -33.45
N TRP A 101 -10.49 -7.23 -32.39
CA TRP A 101 -11.45 -8.33 -32.38
C TRP A 101 -12.91 -7.88 -32.60
N ASP A 102 -13.11 -6.66 -33.11
CA ASP A 102 -14.44 -6.10 -33.43
C ASP A 102 -15.44 -6.13 -32.25
N VAL A 103 -14.95 -6.00 -31.01
CA VAL A 103 -15.82 -5.93 -29.82
C VAL A 103 -16.70 -4.68 -29.93
N PRO A 104 -18.03 -4.80 -29.72
CA PRO A 104 -18.93 -3.66 -29.76
C PRO A 104 -18.48 -2.53 -28.84
N LYS A 105 -18.49 -1.29 -29.36
CA LYS A 105 -18.04 -0.10 -28.62
C LYS A 105 -18.71 0.05 -27.26
N SER A 106 -20.00 -0.29 -27.16
CA SER A 106 -20.74 -0.23 -25.89
C SER A 106 -20.13 -1.10 -24.79
N LEU A 107 -19.61 -2.28 -25.14
CA LEU A 107 -18.96 -3.19 -24.18
C LEU A 107 -17.55 -2.72 -23.83
N ILE A 108 -16.82 -2.15 -24.80
CA ILE A 108 -15.51 -1.54 -24.54
C ILE A 108 -15.65 -0.41 -23.52
N ASP A 109 -16.62 0.48 -23.75
CA ASP A 109 -16.90 1.62 -22.87
C ASP A 109 -17.33 1.16 -21.47
N GLU A 110 -18.15 0.10 -21.38
CA GLU A 110 -18.58 -0.49 -20.10
C GLU A 110 -17.40 -1.07 -19.30
N VAL A 111 -16.53 -1.86 -19.95
CA VAL A 111 -15.35 -2.44 -19.28
C VAL A 111 -14.41 -1.33 -18.80
N ASN A 112 -14.11 -0.36 -19.66
CA ASN A 112 -13.22 0.76 -19.31
C ASN A 112 -13.75 1.59 -18.15
N ALA A 113 -15.06 1.82 -18.07
CA ALA A 113 -15.68 2.54 -16.96
C ALA A 113 -15.57 1.82 -15.61
N ASN A 114 -15.34 0.50 -15.61
CA ASN A 114 -15.22 -0.33 -14.41
C ASN A 114 -13.77 -0.74 -14.09
N LEU A 115 -12.80 -0.33 -14.90
CA LEU A 115 -11.38 -0.58 -14.60
C LEU A 115 -10.99 0.18 -13.33
N ARG A 116 -10.43 -0.56 -12.37
CA ARG A 116 -9.90 0.02 -11.12
C ARG A 116 -8.46 0.50 -11.26
N LEU A 117 -7.79 0.08 -12.33
CA LEU A 117 -6.45 0.52 -12.68
C LEU A 117 -6.58 1.75 -13.58
N ASN A 118 -5.82 2.80 -13.29
CA ASN A 118 -5.74 3.99 -14.13
C ASN A 118 -4.65 3.76 -15.18
N ILE A 119 -5.00 3.13 -16.29
CA ILE A 119 -4.11 2.61 -17.34
C ILE A 119 -4.59 3.01 -18.73
#